data_AF-A0AAN6JUZ1-F1
#
_entry.id   AF-A0AAN6JUZ1-F1
#
_cell.length_a   1.000
_cell.length_b   1.000
_cell.length_c   1.000
_cell.angle_alpha   90.00
_cell.angle_beta   90.00
_cell.angle_gamma   90.00
#
_symmetry.space_group_name_H-M   'P 1'
#
loop_
_entity.id
_entity.type
_entity.pdbx_description
1 polymer ?
#
loop_
_entity_poly.entity_id
_entity_poly.type
_entity_poly.pdbx_seq_one_letter_code
_entity_poly.pdbx_strand_id
1 'polypeptide(L)'
;MSYLEIGRVWCSVNLLLPQHQPFQRDFTVGNSTLGFGTILALSQGTQWRIDGMRAAAHVSGIELQVPAQPGWPKQFIQAFRESGPIEAHGAAVGWLGHKELLKLVLQSGCSSALILKDDMDWDTEIRNQTRLR
;
A
#
# COMPACT_ATOMS: atom_id res chain seq x y z
N MET A 1 0.93 -30.44 -43.30
CA MET A 1 0.75 -29.13 -42.63
C MET A 1 0.55 -29.45 -41.15
N SER A 2 1.64 -29.48 -40.41
CA SER A 2 1.77 -30.02 -39.05
C SER A 2 1.65 -28.91 -38.01
N TYR A 3 0.76 -29.09 -37.04
CA TYR A 3 0.73 -28.31 -35.80
C TYR A 3 1.63 -28.98 -34.76
N LEU A 4 2.46 -28.17 -34.12
CA LEU A 4 3.40 -28.57 -33.08
C LEU A 4 2.74 -28.27 -31.71
N GLU A 5 2.28 -29.29 -31.00
CA GLU A 5 1.94 -29.19 -29.57
C GLU A 5 3.17 -29.54 -28.74
N ILE A 6 3.65 -28.60 -27.93
CA ILE A 6 4.74 -28.82 -26.98
C ILE A 6 4.10 -29.17 -25.63
N GLY A 7 4.18 -30.46 -25.28
CA GLY A 7 3.73 -31.00 -24.00
C GLY A 7 4.50 -30.43 -22.81
N ARG A 8 3.80 -30.31 -21.68
CA ARG A 8 4.40 -30.17 -20.35
C ARG A 8 3.88 -31.30 -19.46
N VAL A 9 4.82 -32.16 -19.08
CA VAL A 9 4.68 -33.27 -18.14
C VAL A 9 4.23 -32.71 -16.78
N TRP A 10 3.08 -33.18 -16.29
CA TRP A 10 2.68 -33.01 -14.89
C TRP A 10 3.20 -34.21 -14.08
N CYS A 11 4.08 -33.94 -13.12
CA CYS A 11 4.47 -34.91 -12.10
C CYS A 11 3.66 -34.59 -10.82
N SER A 12 2.68 -35.43 -10.50
CA SER A 12 1.86 -35.29 -9.30
C SER A 12 2.62 -35.77 -8.08
N VAL A 13 2.97 -34.85 -7.18
CA VAL A 13 3.32 -35.17 -5.79
C VAL A 13 2.15 -34.70 -4.93
N ASN A 14 1.36 -35.65 -4.43
CA ASN A 14 0.30 -35.41 -3.45
C ASN A 14 0.93 -35.05 -2.10
N LEU A 15 1.25 -33.77 -1.89
CA LEU A 15 1.45 -33.21 -0.56
C LEU A 15 0.08 -32.80 -0.03
N LEU A 16 -0.39 -33.49 1.01
CA LEU A 16 -1.54 -33.10 1.83
C LEU A 16 -1.22 -31.79 2.56
N LEU A 17 -1.31 -30.67 1.84
CA LEU A 17 -1.36 -29.35 2.45
C LEU A 17 -2.76 -29.18 3.05
N PRO A 18 -2.90 -28.62 4.27
CA PRO A 18 -4.20 -28.20 4.77
C PRO A 18 -4.83 -27.32 3.70
N GLN A 19 -6.07 -27.62 3.32
CA GLN A 19 -6.82 -26.79 2.39
C GLN A 19 -6.85 -25.38 2.97
N HIS A 20 -5.99 -24.50 2.48
CA HIS A 20 -6.12 -23.08 2.72
C HIS A 20 -7.48 -22.75 2.14
N GLN A 21 -8.45 -22.42 3.01
CA GLN A 21 -9.66 -21.80 2.55
C GLN A 21 -9.22 -20.64 1.64
N PRO A 22 -9.75 -20.54 0.41
CA PRO A 22 -9.40 -19.42 -0.45
C PRO A 22 -9.72 -18.17 0.37
N PHE A 23 -8.72 -17.33 0.62
CA PHE A 23 -8.91 -16.05 1.28
C PHE A 23 -9.93 -15.27 0.44
N GLN A 24 -11.19 -15.27 0.91
CA GLN A 24 -12.27 -14.57 0.27
C GLN A 24 -12.01 -13.08 0.50
N ARG A 25 -11.53 -12.40 -0.55
CA ARG A 25 -11.30 -10.96 -0.48
C ARG A 25 -12.66 -10.27 -0.38
N ASP A 26 -12.87 -9.54 0.71
CA ASP A 26 -14.01 -8.65 0.86
C ASP A 26 -13.76 -7.40 0.00
N PHE A 27 -14.46 -7.26 -1.12
CA PHE A 27 -14.41 -6.09 -1.99
C PHE A 27 -15.47 -5.04 -1.61
N THR A 28 -16.19 -5.22 -0.49
CA THR A 28 -17.12 -4.20 -0.03
C THR A 28 -16.35 -2.96 0.39
N VAL A 29 -16.78 -1.80 -0.11
CA VAL A 29 -16.13 -0.51 0.19
C VAL A 29 -16.31 -0.12 1.68
N GLY A 30 -17.20 -0.79 2.41
CA GLY A 30 -17.43 -0.59 3.85
C GLY A 30 -16.56 -1.47 4.76
N ASN A 31 -15.64 -2.28 4.21
CA ASN A 31 -14.69 -3.08 4.98
C ASN A 31 -13.62 -2.20 5.65
N SER A 32 -12.66 -2.80 6.37
CA SER A 32 -11.59 -2.05 7.05
C SER A 32 -10.57 -1.42 6.09
N THR A 33 -10.50 -1.86 4.84
CA THR A 33 -9.57 -1.34 3.82
C THR A 33 -10.25 -0.46 2.78
N LEU A 34 -11.52 -0.07 3.02
CA LEU A 34 -12.34 0.73 2.12
C LEU A 34 -12.45 0.14 0.69
N GLY A 35 -12.40 -1.19 0.57
CA GLY A 35 -12.42 -1.91 -0.71
C GLY A 35 -11.06 -2.01 -1.42
N PHE A 36 -9.98 -1.47 -0.85
CA PHE A 36 -8.62 -1.63 -1.37
C PHE A 36 -7.95 -2.89 -0.84
N GLY A 37 -6.88 -3.34 -1.51
CA GLY A 37 -6.07 -4.45 -1.01
C GLY A 37 -5.24 -4.08 0.23
N THR A 38 -4.90 -2.81 0.42
CA THR A 38 -4.20 -2.27 1.59
C THR A 38 -4.34 -0.74 1.65
N ILE A 39 -4.21 -0.16 2.85
CA ILE A 39 -4.09 1.29 3.05
C ILE A 39 -2.74 1.60 3.68
N LEU A 40 -1.96 2.46 3.03
CA LEU A 40 -0.63 2.88 3.46
C LEU A 40 -0.64 4.39 3.77
N ALA A 41 -0.03 4.80 4.87
CA ALA A 41 0.30 6.20 5.13
C ALA A 41 1.78 6.47 4.81
N LEU A 42 2.01 7.50 4.00
CA LEU A 42 3.29 8.14 3.81
C LEU A 42 3.51 9.15 4.94
N SER A 43 4.42 8.81 5.84
CA SER A 43 4.81 9.71 6.93
C SER A 43 6.32 9.70 7.12
N GLN A 44 6.87 10.89 7.26
CA GLN A 44 8.20 11.11 7.84
C GLN A 44 8.08 11.81 9.20
N GLY A 45 6.86 11.84 9.72
CA GLY A 45 6.49 12.52 10.94
C GLY A 45 7.15 11.90 12.16
N THR A 46 7.16 12.70 13.22
CA THR A 46 7.54 12.27 14.56
C THR A 46 6.61 11.17 15.07
N GLN A 47 7.05 10.46 16.12
CA GLN A 47 6.28 9.38 16.73
C GLN A 47 4.84 9.80 17.08
N TRP A 48 4.66 11.00 17.63
CA TRP A 48 3.32 11.50 17.99
C TRP A 48 2.37 11.64 16.79
N ARG A 49 2.89 11.98 15.60
CA ARG A 49 2.08 12.11 14.38
C ARG A 49 1.63 10.75 13.90
N ILE A 50 2.54 9.77 13.92
CA ILE A 50 2.25 8.37 13.59
C ILE A 50 1.22 7.78 14.57
N ASP A 51 1.37 8.04 15.86
CA ASP A 51 0.45 7.55 16.90
C ASP A 51 -0.93 8.19 16.74
N GLY A 52 -1.01 9.49 16.47
CA GLY A 52 -2.28 10.18 16.20
C GLY A 52 -3.01 9.61 14.99
N MET A 53 -2.31 9.34 13.88
CA MET A 53 -2.91 8.69 12.71
C MET A 53 -3.41 7.27 13.01
N ARG A 54 -2.65 6.48 13.76
CA ARG A 54 -3.06 5.14 14.18
C ARG A 54 -4.30 5.19 15.08
N ALA A 55 -4.38 6.16 15.98
CA ALA A 55 -5.55 6.39 16.81
C ALA A 55 -6.78 6.79 15.96
N ALA A 56 -6.62 7.70 14.99
CA ALA A 56 -7.69 8.07 14.07
C ALA A 56 -8.17 6.88 13.24
N ALA A 57 -7.24 6.07 12.70
CA ALA A 57 -7.57 4.86 11.95
C ALA A 57 -8.34 3.85 12.82
N HIS A 58 -7.91 3.68 14.07
CA HIS A 58 -8.58 2.82 15.04
C HIS A 58 -10.01 3.27 15.34
N VAL A 59 -10.22 4.58 15.58
CA VAL A 59 -11.55 5.16 15.82
C VAL A 59 -12.46 5.01 14.59
N SER A 60 -11.93 5.25 13.39
CA SER A 60 -12.67 5.07 12.12
C SER A 60 -12.86 3.61 11.72
N GLY A 61 -12.23 2.66 12.44
CA GLY A 61 -12.27 1.23 12.15
C GLY A 61 -11.64 0.85 10.80
N ILE A 62 -10.65 1.61 10.33
CA ILE A 62 -9.89 1.33 9.11
C ILE A 62 -8.52 0.72 9.44
N GLU A 63 -8.03 -0.15 8.57
CA GLU A 63 -6.71 -0.76 8.69
C GLU A 63 -5.68 0.10 7.96
N LEU A 64 -4.86 0.83 8.72
CA LEU A 64 -3.82 1.72 8.20
C LEU A 64 -2.43 1.22 8.57
N GLN A 65 -1.58 1.01 7.57
CA GLN A 65 -0.17 0.69 7.78
C GLN A 65 0.67 1.96 7.58
N VAL A 66 1.70 2.15 8.42
CA VAL A 66 2.64 3.28 8.30
C VAL A 66 4.06 2.73 8.13
N PRO A 67 4.48 2.40 6.90
CA PRO A 67 5.80 1.83 6.66
C PRO A 67 6.91 2.84 6.95
N ALA A 68 7.99 2.36 7.58
CA ALA A 68 9.18 3.17 7.82
C ALA A 68 9.77 3.68 6.49
N GLN A 69 10.04 4.98 6.43
CA GLN A 69 10.66 5.58 5.25
C GLN A 69 12.20 5.47 5.36
N PRO A 70 12.90 5.07 4.29
CA PRO A 70 14.35 5.02 4.32
C PRO A 70 14.88 6.45 4.36
N GLY A 71 15.59 6.82 5.42
CA GLY A 71 16.24 8.14 5.49
C GLY A 71 17.25 8.28 4.36
N TRP A 72 16.99 9.16 3.39
CA TRP A 72 17.90 9.36 2.26
C TRP A 72 19.03 10.34 2.62
N PRO A 73 20.27 10.09 2.17
CA PRO A 73 21.36 11.05 2.29
C PRO A 73 21.01 12.38 1.63
N LYS A 74 21.45 13.51 2.22
CA LYS A 74 21.18 14.86 1.68
C LYS A 74 21.61 15.02 0.23
N GLN A 75 22.78 14.49 -0.13
CA GLN A 75 23.30 14.51 -1.50
C GLN A 75 22.41 13.75 -2.50
N PHE A 76 21.75 12.68 -2.07
CA PHE A 76 20.83 11.93 -2.92
C PHE A 76 19.55 12.72 -3.16
N ILE A 77 19.00 13.34 -2.12
CA ILE A 77 17.82 14.22 -2.24
C ILE A 77 18.15 15.40 -3.15
N GLN A 78 19.34 15.98 -3.02
CA GLN A 78 19.80 17.07 -3.87
C GLN A 78 19.89 16.64 -5.35
N ALA A 79 20.56 15.51 -5.63
CA ALA A 79 20.65 14.99 -6.99
C ALA A 79 19.27 14.68 -7.59
N PHE A 80 18.34 14.16 -6.78
CA PHE A 80 16.96 13.92 -7.22
C PHE A 80 16.24 15.23 -7.60
N ARG A 81 16.41 16.29 -6.81
CA ARG A 81 15.86 17.63 -7.13
C ARG A 81 16.42 18.17 -8.44
N GLU A 82 17.74 18.13 -8.60
CA GLU A 82 18.44 18.62 -9.80
C GLU A 82 18.06 17.83 -11.06
N SER A 83 17.59 16.59 -10.92
CA SER A 83 17.21 15.72 -12.05
C SER A 83 15.79 15.95 -12.60
N GLY A 84 14.96 16.78 -11.95
CA GLY A 84 13.56 16.96 -12.32
C GLY A 84 13.01 18.33 -11.97
N PRO A 85 11.71 18.60 -12.25
CA PRO A 85 11.11 19.91 -12.02
C PRO A 85 10.80 20.19 -10.52
N ILE A 86 11.38 19.43 -9.59
CA ILE A 86 11.01 19.46 -8.17
C ILE A 86 12.02 20.32 -7.41
N GLU A 87 11.68 21.60 -7.28
CA GLU A 87 12.55 22.55 -6.58
C GLU A 87 12.50 22.39 -5.05
N ALA A 88 11.32 22.12 -4.47
CA ALA A 88 11.17 22.09 -3.02
C ALA A 88 11.72 20.80 -2.38
N HIS A 89 12.53 20.93 -1.32
CA HIS A 89 13.09 19.80 -0.58
C HIS A 89 12.00 18.83 -0.08
N GLY A 90 10.97 19.35 0.58
CA GLY A 90 9.86 18.53 1.09
C GLY A 90 9.10 17.80 -0.03
N ALA A 91 8.94 18.41 -1.20
CA ALA A 91 8.31 17.77 -2.34
C ALA A 91 9.16 16.60 -2.86
N ALA A 92 10.47 16.80 -3.01
CA ALA A 92 11.39 15.75 -3.45
C ALA A 92 11.37 14.55 -2.49
N VAL A 93 11.42 14.84 -1.19
CA VAL A 93 11.36 13.86 -0.12
C VAL A 93 10.03 13.10 -0.12
N GLY A 94 8.90 13.79 -0.36
CA GLY A 94 7.59 13.16 -0.54
C GLY A 94 7.55 12.22 -1.75
N TRP A 95 8.07 12.65 -2.90
CA TRP A 95 8.15 11.81 -4.11
C TRP A 95 9.00 10.56 -3.90
N LEU A 96 10.15 10.70 -3.23
CA LEU A 96 10.98 9.55 -2.87
C LEU A 96 10.24 8.57 -1.97
N GLY A 97 9.49 9.06 -0.97
CA GLY A 97 8.68 8.19 -0.13
C GLY A 97 7.56 7.48 -0.90
N HIS A 98 6.87 8.18 -1.81
CA HIS A 98 5.86 7.55 -2.67
C HIS A 98 6.47 6.43 -3.52
N LYS A 99 7.68 6.63 -4.06
CA LYS A 99 8.41 5.60 -4.80
C LYS A 99 8.65 4.35 -3.94
N GLU A 100 9.02 4.50 -2.67
CA GLU A 100 9.23 3.34 -1.78
C GLU A 100 7.92 2.63 -1.43
N LEU A 101 6.84 3.37 -1.19
CA LEU A 101 5.52 2.76 -0.97
C LEU A 101 5.02 2.02 -2.22
N LEU A 102 5.26 2.56 -3.42
CA LEU A 102 4.91 1.86 -4.67
C LEU A 102 5.67 0.54 -4.82
N LYS A 103 6.97 0.49 -4.46
CA LYS A 103 7.72 -0.77 -4.43
C LYS A 103 7.09 -1.76 -3.46
N LEU A 104 6.71 -1.31 -2.27
CA LEU A 104 6.04 -2.15 -1.26
C LEU A 104 4.73 -2.73 -1.80
N VAL A 105 3.89 -1.89 -2.44
CA VAL A 105 2.64 -2.34 -3.07
C VAL A 105 2.91 -3.40 -4.13
N LEU A 106 3.87 -3.17 -5.03
CA LEU A 106 4.24 -4.14 -6.07
C LEU A 106 4.74 -5.47 -5.50
N GLN A 107 5.43 -5.45 -4.36
CA GLN A 107 5.94 -6.64 -3.68
C GLN A 107 4.89 -7.37 -2.84
N SER A 108 3.83 -6.67 -2.38
CA SER A 108 2.79 -7.22 -1.51
C SER A 108 1.85 -8.22 -2.21
N GLY A 109 1.77 -8.20 -3.54
CA GLY A 109 0.78 -8.97 -4.30
C GLY A 109 -0.67 -8.44 -4.19
N CYS A 110 -0.88 -7.29 -3.53
CA CYS A 110 -2.16 -6.59 -3.52
C CYS A 110 -2.49 -6.07 -4.93
N SER A 111 -3.74 -6.24 -5.36
CA SER A 111 -4.23 -5.73 -6.65
C SER A 111 -4.51 -4.23 -6.66
N SER A 112 -4.67 -3.64 -5.48
CA SER A 112 -4.93 -2.21 -5.29
C SER A 112 -4.41 -1.74 -3.93
N ALA A 113 -4.09 -0.46 -3.83
CA ALA A 113 -3.68 0.18 -2.58
C ALA A 113 -4.20 1.62 -2.54
N LEU A 114 -4.59 2.08 -1.36
CA LEU A 114 -4.84 3.49 -1.05
C LEU A 114 -3.61 4.05 -0.32
N ILE A 115 -2.98 5.08 -0.88
CA ILE A 115 -1.82 5.75 -0.26
C ILE A 115 -2.25 7.14 0.21
N LEU A 116 -2.20 7.36 1.52
CA LEU A 116 -2.52 8.63 2.18
C LEU A 116 -1.22 9.32 2.62
N LYS A 117 -1.23 10.63 2.75
CA LYS A 117 -0.15 11.37 3.44
C LYS A 117 -0.55 11.63 4.88
N ASP A 118 0.44 11.85 5.73
CA ASP A 118 0.21 12.14 7.15
C ASP A 118 -0.38 13.51 7.44
N ASP A 119 -0.62 14.36 6.45
CA ASP A 119 -1.34 15.62 6.52
C ASP A 119 -2.78 15.54 5.96
N MET A 120 -3.27 14.33 5.68
CA MET A 120 -4.65 14.10 5.23
C MET A 120 -5.59 13.87 6.39
N ASP A 121 -6.78 14.46 6.31
CA ASP A 121 -7.89 14.24 7.23
C ASP A 121 -8.98 13.38 6.57
N TRP A 122 -9.74 12.64 7.37
CA TRP A 122 -10.90 11.86 6.94
C TRP A 122 -11.98 11.82 8.03
N ASP A 123 -13.20 11.48 7.62
CA ASP A 123 -14.34 11.36 8.53
C ASP A 123 -14.25 10.09 9.39
N THR A 124 -14.61 10.18 10.66
CA THR A 124 -14.70 9.02 11.57
C THR A 124 -15.71 7.97 11.08
N GLU A 125 -16.72 8.39 10.33
CA GLU A 125 -17.74 7.52 9.74
C GLU A 125 -17.44 7.10 8.29
N ILE A 126 -16.20 7.27 7.81
CA ILE A 126 -15.84 7.02 6.39
C ILE A 126 -16.33 5.65 5.88
N ARG A 127 -16.29 4.60 6.70
CA ARG A 127 -16.78 3.26 6.33
C ARG A 127 -18.28 3.18 6.08
N ASN A 128 -19.07 4.02 6.73
CA ASN A 128 -20.51 4.10 6.50
C ASN A 128 -20.82 4.93 5.26
N GLN A 129 -20.03 5.99 5.02
CA GLN A 129 -20.19 6.87 3.87
C GLN A 129 -19.84 6.18 2.54
N THR A 130 -18.92 5.22 2.57
CA THR A 130 -18.49 4.47 1.38
C THR A 130 -19.37 3.27 1.06
N ARG A 131 -20.29 2.86 1.93
CA ARG A 131 -21.23 1.76 1.63
C ARG A 131 -22.13 2.17 0.47
N LEU A 132 -22.17 1.34 -0.56
CA LEU A 132 -23.16 1.46 -1.62
C LEU A 132 -24.56 1.32 -0.97
N ARG A 133 -25.41 2.33 -1.20
CA ARG A 133 -26.82 2.31 -0.79
C ARG A 133 -27.65 1.51 -1.78
#